data_AF-A0AAV0U5N3-F1
#
_entry.id   AF-A0AAV0U5N3-F1
#
_cell.length_a   1.000
_cell.length_b   1.000
_cell.length_c   1.000
_cell.angle_alpha   90.00
_cell.angle_beta   90.00
_cell.angle_gamma   90.00
#
_symmetry.space_group_name_H-M   'P 1'
#
loop_
_entity.id
_entity.type
_entity.pdbx_description
1 polymer ?
#
loop_
_entity_poly.entity_id
_entity_poly.type
_entity_poly.pdbx_seq_one_letter_code
_entity_poly.pdbx_strand_id
1 'polypeptide(L)'
;MRFPNGRWGDRTSPAYGELSEYYLAFKRPKVQRAKLWGTPQTEEDVWNVFVRFIDGQVKQLPWCEQALSLESAAISENLQWLNSNGFLTIGSQPRVNESFVEFFVAPEKMAHLVKVMRRDFPQLSFHALNRRGDEHRNTPLHTWKDEAFEVVADPVLASAYPEGSRSHEVVQHIYDTYFLVNIVDNDHANDKSDIFSIFTRIITEAMDKEQLCARVLEMATRREKMFETLVSFQTLLDEQNGELRAAHSELRSVRSENLR
;
A
#
# COMPACT_ATOMS: atom_id res chain seq x y z
N MET A 1 -37.32 10.32 -3.78
CA MET A 1 -36.75 9.73 -5.02
C MET A 1 -35.41 9.13 -4.65
N ARG A 2 -35.31 7.80 -4.67
CA ARG A 2 -34.07 7.05 -4.42
C ARG A 2 -33.25 7.04 -5.71
N PHE A 3 -31.99 7.44 -5.62
CA PHE A 3 -30.96 7.07 -6.59
C PHE A 3 -30.13 5.95 -5.95
N PRO A 4 -30.07 4.74 -6.53
CA PRO A 4 -29.04 3.81 -6.13
C PRO A 4 -27.77 4.23 -6.86
N ASN A 5 -26.93 5.03 -6.19
CA ASN A 5 -25.53 5.17 -6.60
C ASN A 5 -24.78 3.93 -6.13
N GLY A 6 -25.06 2.79 -6.76
CA GLY A 6 -24.22 1.61 -6.76
C GLY A 6 -23.57 1.51 -8.12
N ARG A 7 -22.25 1.27 -8.19
CA ARG A 7 -21.55 1.18 -9.48
C ARG A 7 -21.83 -0.13 -10.22
N TRP A 8 -22.54 -1.08 -9.61
CA TRP A 8 -23.28 -2.16 -10.25
C TRP A 8 -24.57 -2.48 -9.50
N GLY A 9 -25.62 -2.84 -10.24
CA GLY A 9 -26.91 -3.26 -9.68
C GLY A 9 -26.84 -4.68 -9.09
N ASP A 10 -27.74 -4.92 -8.15
CA ASP A 10 -28.01 -6.19 -7.48
C ASP A 10 -27.77 -7.43 -8.38
N ARG A 11 -26.96 -8.39 -7.91
CA ARG A 11 -26.59 -9.65 -8.60
C ARG A 11 -27.79 -10.56 -8.91
N THR A 12 -28.94 -10.29 -8.32
CA THR A 12 -30.21 -10.97 -8.63
C THR A 12 -30.91 -10.40 -9.86
N SER A 13 -30.40 -9.31 -10.42
CA SER A 13 -30.96 -8.65 -11.60
C SER A 13 -30.53 -9.33 -12.90
N PRO A 14 -31.46 -9.70 -13.80
CA PRO A 14 -31.16 -10.30 -15.10
C PRO A 14 -30.26 -9.45 -16.03
N ALA A 15 -30.08 -8.16 -15.73
CA ALA A 15 -29.32 -7.20 -16.54
C ALA A 15 -27.82 -7.08 -16.16
N TYR A 16 -27.34 -7.88 -15.21
CA TYR A 16 -25.98 -7.81 -14.64
C TYR A 16 -24.85 -8.02 -15.67
N GLY A 17 -25.11 -8.71 -16.79
CA GLY A 17 -24.10 -8.98 -17.83
C GLY A 17 -23.91 -7.85 -18.85
N GLU A 18 -24.98 -7.35 -19.46
CA GLU A 18 -24.92 -6.53 -20.67
C GLU A 18 -24.49 -5.07 -20.45
N LEU A 19 -24.75 -4.51 -19.27
CA LEU A 19 -24.43 -3.10 -18.98
C LEU A 19 -22.90 -2.89 -18.78
N SER A 20 -22.12 -3.96 -18.58
CA SER A 20 -20.74 -3.90 -18.06
C SER A 20 -19.76 -3.55 -19.14
N GLU A 21 -19.85 -4.25 -20.26
CA GLU A 21 -19.02 -4.02 -21.43
C GLU A 21 -19.23 -2.62 -22.02
N TYR A 22 -20.46 -2.12 -22.05
CA TYR A 22 -20.78 -0.81 -22.63
C TYR A 22 -20.30 0.36 -21.76
N TYR A 23 -20.44 0.26 -20.43
CA TYR A 23 -19.97 1.29 -19.49
C TYR A 23 -18.43 1.33 -19.39
N LEU A 24 -17.77 0.17 -19.50
CA LEU A 24 -16.32 0.01 -19.49
C LEU A 24 -15.66 0.56 -20.78
N ALA A 25 -16.29 0.37 -21.94
CA ALA A 25 -15.81 0.89 -23.21
C ALA A 25 -15.86 2.43 -23.30
N PHE A 26 -16.83 3.06 -22.63
CA PHE A 26 -17.08 4.51 -22.76
C PHE A 26 -16.15 5.38 -21.89
N LYS A 27 -15.60 4.84 -20.79
CA LYS A 27 -14.85 5.65 -19.81
C LYS A 27 -13.34 5.73 -20.03
N ARG A 28 -12.73 4.89 -20.89
CA ARG A 28 -11.26 4.78 -20.91
C ARG A 28 -10.70 4.77 -22.34
N PRO A 29 -9.98 5.83 -22.76
CA PRO A 29 -9.25 5.81 -24.02
C PRO A 29 -8.28 4.62 -24.03
N LYS A 30 -7.87 4.14 -25.21
CA LYS A 30 -6.83 3.11 -25.41
C LYS A 30 -5.47 3.61 -24.89
N VAL A 31 -5.33 3.73 -23.58
CA VAL A 31 -4.05 4.00 -22.93
C VAL A 31 -3.15 2.83 -23.29
N GLN A 32 -1.97 3.11 -23.83
CA GLN A 32 -0.95 2.08 -24.09
C GLN A 32 -0.37 1.63 -22.74
N ARG A 33 -1.16 0.83 -22.00
CA ARG A 33 -0.87 0.33 -20.66
C ARG A 33 0.45 -0.45 -20.61
N ALA A 34 0.78 -1.19 -21.67
CA ALA A 34 2.09 -1.83 -21.83
C ALA A 34 3.28 -0.85 -21.78
N LYS A 35 3.10 0.42 -22.20
CA LYS A 35 4.14 1.45 -22.03
C LYS A 35 4.27 1.96 -20.59
N LEU A 36 3.19 1.91 -19.83
CA LEU A 36 3.18 2.36 -18.43
C LEU A 36 3.69 1.27 -17.49
N TRP A 37 3.25 0.03 -17.69
CA TRP A 37 3.49 -1.09 -16.78
C TRP A 37 4.55 -2.07 -17.30
N GLY A 38 5.02 -1.91 -18.54
CA GLY A 38 5.94 -2.86 -19.17
C GLY A 38 5.26 -4.16 -19.59
N THR A 39 6.05 -5.20 -19.84
CA THR A 39 5.61 -6.54 -20.27
C THR A 39 6.03 -7.59 -19.24
N PRO A 40 5.27 -7.78 -18.15
CA PRO A 40 5.64 -8.69 -17.06
C PRO A 40 5.76 -10.13 -17.57
N GLN A 41 6.81 -10.84 -17.17
CA GLN A 41 7.04 -12.25 -17.50
C GLN A 41 6.82 -13.17 -16.29
N THR A 42 6.93 -12.61 -15.08
CA THR A 42 6.70 -13.29 -13.81
C THR A 42 5.80 -12.45 -12.89
N GLU A 43 5.35 -13.05 -11.78
CA GLU A 43 4.56 -12.33 -10.77
C GLU A 43 5.37 -11.19 -10.14
N GLU A 44 6.67 -11.40 -9.91
CA GLU A 44 7.58 -10.40 -9.38
C GLU A 44 7.69 -9.17 -10.29
N ASP A 45 7.59 -9.35 -11.61
CA ASP A 45 7.52 -8.20 -12.53
C ASP A 45 6.27 -7.36 -12.29
N VAL A 46 5.13 -8.01 -11.99
CA VAL A 46 3.89 -7.32 -11.62
C VAL A 46 4.06 -6.62 -10.27
N TRP A 47 4.68 -7.29 -9.29
CA TRP A 47 4.97 -6.70 -7.98
C TRP A 47 5.83 -5.43 -8.11
N ASN A 48 6.83 -5.47 -9.00
CA ASN A 48 7.68 -4.32 -9.30
C ASN A 48 6.91 -3.14 -9.91
N VAL A 49 5.82 -3.38 -10.65
CA VAL A 49 4.94 -2.28 -11.13
C VAL A 49 4.32 -1.53 -9.95
N PHE A 50 3.91 -2.22 -8.88
CA PHE A 50 3.38 -1.58 -7.68
C PHE A 50 4.48 -0.81 -6.93
N VAL A 51 5.68 -1.38 -6.78
CA VAL A 51 6.82 -0.68 -6.18
C VAL A 51 7.12 0.62 -6.94
N ARG A 52 7.17 0.56 -8.27
CA ARG A 52 7.39 1.73 -9.14
C ARG A 52 6.24 2.73 -9.11
N PHE A 53 5.03 2.31 -8.78
CA PHE A 53 3.91 3.21 -8.53
C PHE A 53 4.10 3.99 -7.24
N ILE A 54 4.51 3.34 -6.15
CA ILE A 54 4.81 4.04 -4.88
C ILE A 54 6.01 4.99 -5.04
N ASP A 55 6.99 4.65 -5.86
CA ASP A 55 8.14 5.51 -6.22
C ASP A 55 7.77 6.66 -7.19
N GLY A 56 6.52 6.73 -7.66
CA GLY A 56 6.04 7.76 -8.58
C GLY A 56 6.50 7.61 -10.04
N GLN A 57 7.23 6.54 -10.39
CA GLN A 57 7.62 6.22 -11.76
C GLN A 57 6.43 5.78 -12.61
N VAL A 58 5.49 5.05 -12.00
CA VAL A 58 4.20 4.69 -12.60
C VAL A 58 3.14 5.65 -12.06
N LYS A 59 2.47 6.38 -12.95
CA LYS A 59 1.53 7.44 -12.54
C LYS A 59 0.15 6.96 -12.11
N GLN A 60 -0.22 5.75 -12.52
CA GLN A 60 -1.55 5.18 -12.29
C GLN A 60 -1.50 3.66 -12.31
N LEU A 61 -2.32 3.05 -11.45
CA LEU A 61 -2.67 1.62 -11.47
C LEU A 61 -4.14 1.47 -11.88
N PRO A 62 -4.60 0.28 -12.27
CA PRO A 62 -6.01 0.07 -12.67
C PRO A 62 -7.04 0.54 -11.63
N TRP A 63 -6.72 0.37 -10.35
CA TRP A 63 -7.55 0.73 -9.19
C TRP A 63 -7.18 2.07 -8.55
N CYS A 64 -6.00 2.63 -8.86
CA CYS A 64 -5.57 3.95 -8.38
C CYS A 64 -5.48 4.94 -9.55
N GLU A 65 -6.55 5.71 -9.73
CA GLU A 65 -6.62 6.80 -10.72
C GLU A 65 -5.86 8.07 -10.27
N GLN A 66 -5.43 8.12 -9.01
CA GLN A 66 -4.73 9.26 -8.41
C GLN A 66 -3.36 8.84 -7.86
N ALA A 67 -2.41 9.77 -7.90
CA ALA A 67 -1.10 9.59 -7.30
C ALA A 67 -1.21 9.41 -5.78
N LEU A 68 -0.15 8.85 -5.17
CA LEU A 68 -0.06 8.63 -3.74
C LEU A 68 -0.39 9.94 -2.97
N SER A 69 -1.31 9.86 -2.00
CA SER A 69 -1.63 11.03 -1.17
C SER A 69 -0.43 11.45 -0.32
N LEU A 70 -0.33 12.73 0.05
CA LEU A 70 0.70 13.23 0.96
C LEU A 70 0.70 12.48 2.30
N GLU A 71 -0.47 12.03 2.75
CA GLU A 71 -0.64 11.21 3.95
C GLU A 71 0.06 9.85 3.87
N SER A 72 0.16 9.30 2.65
CA SER A 72 0.80 8.01 2.39
C SER A 72 2.32 8.11 2.28
N ALA A 73 2.88 9.33 2.22
CA ALA A 73 4.34 9.53 2.14
C ALA A 73 5.05 8.94 3.38
N ALA A 74 4.43 9.08 4.56
CA ALA A 74 4.98 8.57 5.82
C ALA A 74 5.07 7.04 5.89
N ILE A 75 4.24 6.33 5.11
CA ILE A 75 4.19 4.86 5.07
C ILE A 75 4.70 4.28 3.76
N SER A 76 5.19 5.12 2.85
CA SER A 76 5.59 4.76 1.49
C SER A 76 6.62 3.62 1.47
N GLU A 77 7.61 3.65 2.37
CA GLU A 77 8.62 2.59 2.45
C GLU A 77 8.05 1.25 2.91
N ASN A 78 7.10 1.27 3.86
CA ASN A 78 6.40 0.06 4.27
C ASN A 78 5.60 -0.51 3.10
N LEU A 79 4.89 0.35 2.36
CA LEU A 79 4.15 -0.06 1.17
C LEU A 79 5.08 -0.62 0.08
N GLN A 80 6.23 0.01 -0.19
CA GLN A 80 7.22 -0.52 -1.14
C GLN A 80 7.71 -1.91 -0.71
N TRP A 81 7.99 -2.09 0.59
CA TRP A 81 8.46 -3.35 1.13
C TRP A 81 7.39 -4.44 1.09
N LEU A 82 6.13 -4.12 1.36
CA LEU A 82 5.00 -5.04 1.20
C LEU A 82 4.88 -5.48 -0.27
N ASN A 83 4.84 -4.51 -1.19
CA ASN A 83 4.70 -4.78 -2.62
C ASN A 83 5.85 -5.65 -3.15
N SER A 84 7.10 -5.36 -2.77
CA SER A 84 8.26 -6.16 -3.20
C SER A 84 8.26 -7.60 -2.66
N ASN A 85 7.47 -7.87 -1.62
CA ASN A 85 7.27 -9.20 -1.05
C ASN A 85 5.94 -9.85 -1.47
N GLY A 86 5.24 -9.31 -2.48
CA GLY A 86 4.02 -9.88 -3.05
C GLY A 86 2.74 -9.58 -2.26
N PHE A 87 2.75 -8.58 -1.38
CA PHE A 87 1.55 -8.01 -0.76
C PHE A 87 1.17 -6.74 -1.52
N LEU A 88 0.32 -6.90 -2.54
CA LEU A 88 0.05 -5.89 -3.55
C LEU A 88 -0.96 -4.86 -3.08
N THR A 89 -0.48 -3.78 -2.46
CA THR A 89 -1.30 -2.78 -1.77
C THR A 89 -2.11 -1.94 -2.75
N ILE A 90 -3.42 -1.83 -2.51
CA ILE A 90 -4.34 -1.01 -3.31
C ILE A 90 -4.96 0.14 -2.53
N GLY A 91 -4.96 0.05 -1.20
CA GLY A 91 -5.50 1.07 -0.32
C GLY A 91 -4.81 1.03 1.04
N SER A 92 -4.60 2.20 1.63
CA SER A 92 -4.10 2.34 3.00
C SER A 92 -4.56 3.67 3.58
N GLN A 93 -4.95 3.69 4.84
CA GLN A 93 -5.21 4.94 5.57
C GLN A 93 -4.39 5.01 6.85
N PRO A 94 -3.70 6.14 7.12
CA PRO A 94 -2.99 6.32 8.38
C PRO A 94 -3.97 6.55 9.55
N ARG A 95 -3.45 6.35 10.76
CA ARG A 95 -4.13 6.20 12.07
C ARG A 95 -5.06 7.34 12.54
N VAL A 96 -5.42 8.33 11.71
CA VAL A 96 -6.18 9.51 12.16
C VAL A 96 -7.53 9.14 12.80
N ASN A 97 -8.21 8.09 12.32
CA ASN A 97 -9.42 7.56 12.95
C ASN A 97 -9.40 6.03 13.04
N GLU A 98 -9.05 5.34 11.94
CA GLU A 98 -8.82 3.90 11.90
C GLU A 98 -7.68 3.58 10.90
N SER A 99 -6.71 2.73 11.25
CA SER A 99 -5.70 2.29 10.28
C SER A 99 -6.13 0.99 9.62
N PHE A 100 -6.17 1.02 8.29
CA PHE A 100 -6.42 -0.16 7.47
C PHE A 100 -5.39 -0.29 6.35
N VAL A 101 -5.18 -1.52 5.91
CA VAL A 101 -4.40 -1.85 4.71
C VAL A 101 -5.19 -2.85 3.88
N GLU A 102 -5.36 -2.51 2.61
CA GLU A 102 -6.03 -3.34 1.61
C GLU A 102 -5.03 -3.75 0.52
N PHE A 103 -4.96 -5.04 0.21
CA PHE A 103 -3.95 -5.59 -0.69
C PHE A 103 -4.39 -6.91 -1.33
N PHE A 104 -3.75 -7.27 -2.44
CA PHE A 104 -3.82 -8.64 -2.98
C PHE A 104 -2.66 -9.50 -2.51
N VAL A 105 -2.92 -10.79 -2.34
CA VAL A 105 -1.87 -11.75 -1.95
C VAL A 105 -2.12 -13.14 -2.55
N ALA A 106 -1.04 -13.82 -2.91
CA ALA A 106 -1.08 -15.20 -3.41
C ALA A 106 -1.65 -16.18 -2.34
N PRO A 107 -2.34 -17.26 -2.75
CA PRO A 107 -2.92 -18.25 -1.85
C PRO A 107 -1.96 -18.84 -0.81
N GLU A 108 -0.70 -19.09 -1.19
CA GLU A 108 0.32 -19.69 -0.31
C GLU A 108 0.65 -18.75 0.85
N LYS A 109 0.83 -17.46 0.53
CA LYS A 109 1.06 -16.38 1.51
C LYS A 109 -0.19 -16.10 2.34
N MET A 110 -1.39 -16.21 1.74
CA MET A 110 -2.66 -16.08 2.46
C MET A 110 -2.78 -17.11 3.58
N ALA A 111 -2.44 -18.38 3.31
CA ALA A 111 -2.51 -19.45 4.30
C ALA A 111 -1.59 -19.17 5.51
N HIS A 112 -0.38 -18.63 5.26
CA HIS A 112 0.55 -18.23 6.32
C HIS A 112 0.05 -16.99 7.08
N LEU A 113 -0.48 -16.00 6.37
CA LEU A 113 -1.10 -14.81 6.95
C LEU A 113 -2.18 -15.20 7.97
N VAL A 114 -3.16 -16.03 7.59
CA VAL A 114 -4.24 -16.48 8.50
C VAL A 114 -3.68 -17.12 9.77
N LYS A 115 -2.63 -17.93 9.65
CA LYS A 115 -1.99 -18.59 10.80
C LYS A 115 -1.33 -17.58 11.74
N VAL A 116 -0.59 -16.61 11.20
CA VAL A 116 0.08 -15.58 12.00
C VAL A 116 -0.94 -14.62 12.63
N MET A 117 -1.96 -14.19 11.89
CA MET A 117 -3.03 -13.32 12.42
C MET A 117 -3.68 -13.94 13.65
N ARG A 118 -4.09 -15.21 13.57
CA ARG A 118 -4.76 -15.90 14.67
C ARG A 118 -3.85 -16.16 15.87
N ARG A 119 -2.55 -16.37 15.64
CA ARG A 119 -1.58 -16.71 16.69
C ARG A 119 -1.05 -15.48 17.42
N ASP A 120 -0.64 -14.46 16.67
CA ASP A 120 0.15 -13.34 17.18
C ASP A 120 -0.60 -12.00 17.16
N PHE A 121 -1.64 -11.87 16.32
CA PHE A 121 -2.36 -10.61 16.14
C PHE A 121 -3.90 -10.76 16.26
N PRO A 122 -4.42 -11.37 17.34
CA PRO A 122 -5.87 -11.61 17.50
C PRO A 122 -6.70 -10.32 17.61
N GLN A 123 -6.07 -9.18 17.90
CA GLN A 123 -6.71 -7.87 17.97
C GLN A 123 -7.01 -7.25 16.60
N LEU A 124 -6.29 -7.67 15.54
CA LEU A 124 -6.50 -7.18 14.19
C LEU A 124 -7.72 -7.85 13.58
N SER A 125 -8.55 -7.07 12.90
CA SER A 125 -9.65 -7.59 12.10
C SER A 125 -9.21 -7.79 10.67
N PHE A 126 -9.57 -8.92 10.05
CA PHE A 126 -9.33 -9.15 8.64
C PHE A 126 -10.49 -9.84 7.95
N HIS A 127 -10.57 -9.57 6.66
CA HIS A 127 -11.43 -10.26 5.73
C HIS A 127 -10.67 -10.43 4.41
N ALA A 128 -10.73 -11.63 3.86
CA ALA A 128 -10.16 -11.98 2.58
C ALA A 128 -11.16 -12.76 1.73
N LEU A 129 -11.20 -12.43 0.45
CA LEU A 129 -12.06 -13.07 -0.55
C LEU A 129 -11.28 -13.22 -1.85
N ASN A 130 -11.40 -14.36 -2.53
CA ASN A 130 -10.89 -14.50 -3.90
C ASN A 130 -12.03 -14.53 -4.94
N ARG A 131 -11.66 -14.52 -6.22
CA ARG A 131 -12.62 -14.57 -7.35
C ARG A 131 -13.52 -15.81 -7.34
N ARG A 132 -13.02 -16.92 -6.80
CA ARG A 132 -13.76 -18.20 -6.72
C ARG A 132 -14.83 -18.18 -5.63
N GLY A 133 -14.79 -17.19 -4.75
CA GLY A 133 -15.68 -17.07 -3.59
C GLY A 133 -15.12 -17.74 -2.33
N ASP A 134 -13.86 -18.15 -2.32
CA ASP A 134 -13.22 -18.63 -1.10
C ASP A 134 -13.02 -17.45 -0.15
N GLU A 135 -13.45 -17.61 1.10
CA GLU A 135 -13.51 -16.54 2.09
C GLU A 135 -12.73 -16.92 3.37
N HIS A 136 -11.95 -15.98 3.90
CA HIS A 136 -11.33 -16.07 5.22
C HIS A 136 -11.59 -14.80 6.02
N ARG A 137 -12.06 -14.91 7.26
CA ARG A 137 -12.24 -13.76 8.15
C ARG A 137 -12.13 -14.13 9.62
N ASN A 138 -11.95 -13.12 10.46
CA ASN A 138 -12.11 -13.24 11.92
C ASN A 138 -13.14 -12.27 12.51
N THR A 139 -13.87 -11.54 11.67
CA THR A 139 -14.97 -10.64 12.06
C THR A 139 -16.35 -11.13 11.59
N PRO A 140 -17.45 -10.64 12.21
CA PRO A 140 -18.81 -10.94 11.76
C PRO A 140 -19.16 -10.31 10.40
N LEU A 141 -20.12 -10.91 9.68
CA LEU A 141 -20.58 -10.52 8.33
C LEU A 141 -20.94 -9.03 8.12
N HIS A 142 -21.36 -8.35 9.18
CA HIS A 142 -22.02 -7.04 9.14
C HIS A 142 -21.07 -5.84 9.35
N THR A 143 -19.77 -6.10 9.48
CA THR A 143 -18.77 -5.06 9.75
C THR A 143 -18.29 -4.35 8.47
N TRP A 144 -18.69 -4.81 7.27
CA TRP A 144 -18.12 -4.30 6.02
C TRP A 144 -19.14 -3.84 4.99
N LYS A 145 -18.71 -2.87 4.18
CA LYS A 145 -19.44 -2.37 3.02
C LYS A 145 -19.14 -3.25 1.81
N ASP A 146 -20.18 -3.74 1.15
CA ASP A 146 -20.10 -4.52 -0.08
C ASP A 146 -19.26 -3.81 -1.19
N GLU A 147 -19.16 -2.47 -1.11
CA GLU A 147 -18.44 -1.56 -2.01
C GLU A 147 -16.94 -1.90 -2.23
N ALA A 148 -16.24 -2.46 -1.24
CA ALA A 148 -14.80 -2.71 -1.35
C ALA A 148 -14.45 -3.91 -2.26
N PHE A 149 -15.38 -4.86 -2.41
CA PHE A 149 -15.24 -5.96 -3.37
C PHE A 149 -15.74 -5.60 -4.78
N GLU A 150 -16.46 -4.48 -4.94
CA GLU A 150 -16.97 -4.01 -6.24
C GLU A 150 -15.85 -3.47 -7.16
N VAL A 151 -14.69 -3.11 -6.61
CA VAL A 151 -13.63 -2.37 -7.33
C VAL A 151 -12.60 -3.29 -8.00
N VAL A 152 -12.55 -4.58 -7.63
CA VAL A 152 -11.29 -5.32 -7.73
C VAL A 152 -11.16 -6.28 -8.91
N ALA A 153 -12.24 -6.55 -9.63
CA ALA A 153 -12.22 -7.58 -10.66
C ALA A 153 -12.37 -7.05 -12.10
N ASP A 154 -11.68 -5.97 -12.49
CA ASP A 154 -11.66 -5.56 -13.91
C ASP A 154 -10.62 -6.39 -14.70
N PRO A 155 -11.03 -7.18 -15.73
CA PRO A 155 -10.11 -7.84 -16.67
C PRO A 155 -9.15 -6.88 -17.40
N VAL A 156 -9.32 -5.57 -17.23
CA VAL A 156 -8.51 -4.48 -17.79
C VAL A 156 -6.99 -4.66 -17.67
N LEU A 157 -6.48 -5.29 -16.60
CA LEU A 157 -5.04 -5.53 -16.47
C LEU A 157 -4.59 -6.62 -17.46
N ALA A 158 -5.33 -7.72 -17.56
CA ALA A 158 -5.03 -8.80 -18.52
C ALA A 158 -5.30 -8.34 -19.96
N SER A 159 -6.35 -7.55 -20.18
CA SER A 159 -6.71 -6.98 -21.50
C SER A 159 -5.71 -5.93 -22.00
N ALA A 160 -4.76 -5.50 -21.16
CA ALA A 160 -3.67 -4.61 -21.56
C ALA A 160 -2.65 -5.31 -22.46
N TYR A 161 -2.63 -6.63 -22.45
CA TYR A 161 -1.69 -7.49 -23.15
C TYR A 161 -2.42 -8.35 -24.18
N PRO A 162 -1.78 -8.69 -25.32
CA PRO A 162 -2.36 -9.61 -26.29
C PRO A 162 -2.76 -10.94 -25.64
N GLU A 163 -3.93 -11.45 -25.97
CA GLU A 163 -4.38 -12.77 -25.51
C GLU A 163 -3.37 -13.85 -25.92
N GLY A 164 -3.08 -14.79 -25.02
CA GLY A 164 -2.05 -15.81 -25.21
C GLY A 164 -0.59 -15.32 -25.09
N SER A 165 -0.36 -14.03 -24.79
CA SER A 165 0.99 -13.57 -24.43
C SER A 165 1.34 -13.94 -22.99
N ARG A 166 2.64 -14.10 -22.70
CA ARG A 166 3.10 -14.40 -21.34
C ARG A 166 2.64 -13.37 -20.31
N SER A 167 2.67 -12.08 -20.66
CA SER A 167 2.18 -11.00 -19.78
C SER A 167 0.69 -11.12 -19.46
N HIS A 168 -0.11 -11.53 -20.45
CA HIS A 168 -1.53 -11.78 -20.25
C HIS A 168 -1.73 -12.94 -19.28
N GLU A 169 -1.04 -14.06 -19.49
CA GLU A 169 -1.13 -15.25 -18.62
C GLU A 169 -0.78 -14.96 -17.17
N VAL A 170 0.33 -14.24 -16.92
CA VAL A 170 0.78 -13.90 -15.56
C VAL A 170 -0.25 -13.03 -14.84
N VAL A 171 -0.72 -11.99 -15.52
CA VAL A 171 -1.71 -11.08 -14.94
C VAL A 171 -3.05 -11.78 -14.71
N GLN A 172 -3.47 -12.61 -15.65
CA GLN A 172 -4.67 -13.43 -15.54
C GLN A 172 -4.55 -14.42 -14.37
N HIS A 173 -3.38 -15.03 -14.18
CA HIS A 173 -3.12 -15.91 -13.05
C HIS A 173 -3.30 -15.20 -11.70
N ILE A 174 -2.70 -14.02 -11.53
CA ILE A 174 -2.86 -13.20 -10.32
C ILE A 174 -4.35 -12.91 -10.09
N TYR A 175 -5.05 -12.46 -11.13
CA TYR A 175 -6.48 -12.14 -11.06
C TYR A 175 -7.37 -13.34 -10.67
N ASP A 176 -7.06 -14.53 -11.16
CA ASP A 176 -7.88 -15.74 -10.93
C ASP A 176 -7.58 -16.44 -9.60
N THR A 177 -6.45 -16.14 -8.97
CA THR A 177 -5.96 -16.90 -7.81
C THR A 177 -5.75 -16.07 -6.55
N TYR A 178 -5.35 -14.81 -6.66
CA TYR A 178 -5.03 -14.01 -5.47
C TYR A 178 -6.28 -13.70 -4.65
N PHE A 179 -6.09 -13.54 -3.35
CA PHE A 179 -7.10 -13.03 -2.43
C PHE A 179 -6.99 -11.51 -2.36
N LEU A 180 -8.13 -10.83 -2.40
CA LEU A 180 -8.24 -9.47 -1.89
C LEU A 180 -8.38 -9.54 -0.38
N VAL A 181 -7.50 -8.85 0.34
CA VAL A 181 -7.46 -8.84 1.80
C VAL A 181 -7.57 -7.41 2.30
N ASN A 182 -8.43 -7.20 3.28
CA ASN A 182 -8.44 -5.99 4.09
C ASN A 182 -8.14 -6.32 5.55
N ILE A 183 -7.21 -5.58 6.16
CA ILE A 183 -6.86 -5.67 7.57
C ILE A 183 -7.13 -4.32 8.22
N VAL A 184 -7.80 -4.33 9.37
CA VAL A 184 -8.10 -3.16 10.19
C VAL A 184 -7.50 -3.36 11.57
N ASP A 185 -6.75 -2.37 12.03
CA ASP A 185 -6.31 -2.27 13.42
C ASP A 185 -7.31 -1.43 14.20
N ASN A 186 -8.10 -2.08 15.07
CA ASN A 186 -9.15 -1.45 15.86
C ASN A 186 -8.63 -0.73 17.13
N ASP A 187 -7.34 -0.89 17.49
CA ASP A 187 -6.77 -0.32 18.71
C ASP A 187 -6.19 1.08 18.46
N HIS A 188 -7.05 2.00 18.02
CA HIS A 188 -6.64 3.36 17.63
C HIS A 188 -6.08 4.18 18.80
N ALA A 189 -6.38 3.79 20.05
CA ALA A 189 -5.91 4.47 21.26
C ALA A 189 -4.48 4.07 21.68
N ASN A 190 -3.91 3.02 21.09
CA ASN A 190 -2.60 2.52 21.48
C ASN A 190 -1.48 3.05 20.58
N ASP A 191 -0.67 3.97 21.13
CA ASP A 191 0.40 4.66 20.42
C ASP A 191 1.57 3.78 19.98
N LYS A 192 1.55 2.51 20.40
CA LYS A 192 2.56 1.51 20.06
C LYS A 192 2.06 0.49 19.04
N SER A 193 0.78 0.53 18.64
CA SER A 193 0.27 -0.39 17.62
C SER A 193 0.78 0.02 16.24
N ASP A 194 1.35 -0.93 15.52
CA ASP A 194 1.82 -0.77 14.15
C ASP A 194 1.22 -1.89 13.29
N ILE A 195 0.27 -1.53 12.43
CA ILE A 195 -0.37 -2.46 11.50
C ILE A 195 0.66 -3.12 10.55
N PHE A 196 1.84 -2.52 10.34
CA PHE A 196 2.90 -3.10 9.50
C PHE A 196 3.72 -4.20 10.21
N SER A 197 3.64 -4.29 11.54
CA SER A 197 4.36 -5.30 12.33
C SER A 197 3.97 -6.74 11.96
N ILE A 198 2.71 -6.95 11.54
CA ILE A 198 2.23 -8.25 11.05
C ILE A 198 2.97 -8.69 9.78
N PHE A 199 3.18 -7.79 8.82
CA PHE A 199 3.92 -8.09 7.60
C PHE A 199 5.40 -8.30 7.90
N THR A 200 5.95 -7.52 8.84
CA THR A 200 7.30 -7.76 9.38
C THR A 200 7.42 -9.21 9.87
N ARG A 201 6.46 -9.67 10.67
CA ARG A 201 6.46 -11.03 11.19
C ARG A 201 6.34 -12.09 10.09
N ILE A 202 5.38 -11.94 9.19
CA ILE A 202 5.09 -12.94 8.14
C ILE A 202 6.26 -13.08 7.18
N ILE A 203 6.78 -11.96 6.69
CA ILE A 203 7.87 -11.97 5.71
C ILE A 203 9.14 -12.52 6.35
N THR A 204 9.48 -12.10 7.57
CA THR A 204 10.69 -12.61 8.25
C THR A 204 10.59 -14.09 8.62
N GLU A 205 9.41 -14.61 8.96
CA GLU A 205 9.21 -16.05 9.19
C GLU A 205 9.35 -16.89 7.90
N ALA A 206 9.07 -16.29 6.75
CA ALA A 206 9.20 -16.96 5.44
C ALA A 206 10.60 -16.85 4.83
N MET A 207 11.45 -15.95 5.34
CA MET A 207 12.81 -15.73 4.84
C MET A 207 13.76 -16.86 5.27
N ASP A 208 14.65 -17.26 4.36
CA ASP A 208 15.79 -18.11 4.70
C ASP A 208 16.88 -17.32 5.44
N LYS A 209 17.93 -18.03 5.89
CA LYS A 209 19.03 -17.42 6.64
C LYS A 209 19.77 -16.34 5.86
N GLU A 210 19.95 -16.52 4.55
CA GLU A 210 20.69 -15.59 3.69
C GLU A 210 19.88 -14.30 3.48
N GLN A 211 18.59 -14.45 3.21
CA GLN A 211 17.62 -13.35 3.11
C GLN A 211 17.52 -12.57 4.41
N LEU A 212 17.45 -13.25 5.56
CA LEU A 212 17.47 -12.61 6.88
C LEU A 212 18.76 -11.84 7.12
N CYS A 213 19.92 -12.43 6.81
CA CYS A 213 21.21 -11.75 6.95
C CYS A 213 21.30 -10.51 6.06
N ALA A 214 20.85 -10.61 4.80
CA ALA A 214 20.81 -9.47 3.88
C ALA A 214 19.92 -8.35 4.42
N ARG A 215 18.74 -8.68 4.97
CA ARG A 215 17.83 -7.69 5.56
C ARG A 215 18.43 -7.01 6.80
N VAL A 216 19.07 -7.77 7.68
CA VAL A 216 19.73 -7.22 8.87
C VAL A 216 20.85 -6.25 8.46
N LEU A 217 21.63 -6.62 7.44
CA LEU A 217 22.70 -5.78 6.92
C LEU A 217 22.14 -4.49 6.31
N GLU A 218 21.11 -4.58 5.47
CA GLU A 218 20.42 -3.43 4.88
C GLU A 218 19.90 -2.47 5.97
N MET A 219 19.23 -3.02 7.00
CA MET A 219 18.74 -2.22 8.13
C MET A 219 19.87 -1.60 8.93
N ALA A 220 21.02 -2.27 9.08
CA ALA A 220 22.20 -1.72 9.75
C ALA A 220 22.80 -0.55 8.97
N THR A 221 23.04 -0.70 7.66
CA THR A 221 23.51 0.37 6.79
C THR A 221 22.56 1.56 6.77
N ARG A 222 21.24 1.29 6.79
CA ARG A 222 20.24 2.35 6.83
C ARG A 222 20.25 3.12 8.16
N ARG A 223 20.41 2.41 9.27
CA ARG A 223 20.55 3.02 10.60
C ARG A 223 21.76 3.93 10.68
N GLU A 224 22.88 3.51 10.08
CA GLU A 224 24.10 4.29 10.01
C GLU A 224 23.90 5.60 9.25
N LYS A 225 23.32 5.55 8.04
CA LYS A 225 22.98 6.75 7.26
C LYS A 225 22.02 7.70 8.00
N MET A 226 21.02 7.14 8.71
CA MET A 226 20.10 7.92 9.52
C MET A 226 20.84 8.63 10.65
N PHE A 227 21.79 7.95 11.29
CA PHE A 227 22.61 8.52 12.35
C PHE A 227 23.50 9.65 11.83
N GLU A 228 24.17 9.47 10.68
CA GLU A 228 24.94 10.53 10.01
C GLU A 228 24.08 11.76 9.70
N THR A 229 22.87 11.53 9.21
CA THR A 229 21.90 12.59 8.90
C THR A 229 21.49 13.34 10.18
N LEU A 230 21.19 12.63 11.27
CA LEU A 230 20.87 13.25 12.56
C LEU A 230 22.02 14.10 13.10
N VAL A 231 23.25 13.60 13.00
CA VAL A 231 24.45 14.37 13.37
C VAL A 231 24.54 15.65 12.53
N SER A 232 24.32 15.57 11.22
CA SER A 232 24.35 16.76 10.35
C SER A 232 23.29 17.80 10.73
N PHE A 233 22.06 17.37 11.05
CA PHE A 233 20.99 18.26 11.51
C PHE A 233 21.33 18.90 12.85
N GLN A 234 21.91 18.15 13.78
CA GLN A 234 22.31 18.66 15.08
C GLN A 234 23.37 19.76 14.94
N THR A 235 24.36 19.57 14.07
CA THR A 235 25.38 20.60 13.76
C THR A 235 24.73 21.88 13.21
N LEU A 236 23.80 21.75 12.26
CA LEU A 236 23.08 22.90 11.70
C LEU A 236 22.24 23.64 12.75
N LEU A 237 21.59 22.91 13.67
CA LEU A 237 20.83 23.50 14.77
C LEU A 237 21.75 24.27 15.72
N ASP A 238 22.93 23.72 16.03
CA ASP A 238 23.90 24.39 16.90
C ASP A 238 24.46 25.66 16.25
N GLU A 239 24.72 25.63 14.93
CA GLU A 239 25.12 26.79 14.13
C GLU A 239 24.05 27.90 14.15
N GLN A 240 22.79 27.57 13.82
CA GLN A 240 21.69 28.55 13.83
C GLN A 240 21.43 29.13 15.22
N ASN A 241 21.53 28.31 16.27
CA ASN A 241 21.44 28.79 17.65
C ASN A 241 22.59 29.73 18.02
N GLY A 242 23.80 29.46 17.51
CA GLY A 242 24.96 30.34 17.65
C GLY A 242 24.75 31.71 16.99
N GLU A 243 24.31 31.72 15.74
CA GLU A 243 24.01 32.93 14.98
C GLU A 243 22.90 33.77 15.66
N LEU A 244 21.84 33.11 16.12
CA LEU A 244 20.75 33.78 16.84
C LEU A 244 21.23 34.44 18.13
N ARG A 245 22.13 33.78 18.88
CA ARG A 245 22.75 34.36 20.08
C ARG A 245 23.62 35.56 19.75
N ALA A 246 24.41 35.50 18.68
CA ALA A 246 25.24 36.61 18.22
C ALA A 246 24.38 37.83 17.83
N ALA A 247 23.34 37.63 17.02
CA ALA A 247 22.40 38.68 16.62
C ALA A 247 21.69 39.33 17.83
N HIS A 248 21.26 38.52 18.81
CA HIS A 248 20.70 39.04 20.06
C HIS A 248 21.70 39.86 20.88
N SER A 249 22.99 39.50 20.89
CA SER A 249 24.04 40.25 21.58
C SER A 249 24.29 41.60 20.91
N GLU A 250 24.37 41.63 19.58
CA GLU A 250 24.56 42.87 18.81
C GLU A 250 23.38 43.85 19.01
N LEU A 251 22.14 43.35 18.91
CA LEU A 251 20.94 44.15 19.18
C LEU A 251 20.93 44.77 20.58
N ARG A 252 21.41 44.03 21.60
CA ARG A 252 21.55 44.54 22.97
C ARG A 252 22.61 45.64 23.06
N SER A 253 23.74 45.47 22.39
CA SER A 253 24.83 46.47 22.36
C SER A 253 24.34 47.77 21.72
N VAL A 254 23.77 47.71 20.52
CA VAL A 254 23.23 48.87 19.80
C VAL A 254 22.16 49.61 20.61
N ARG A 255 21.28 48.86 21.31
CA ARG A 255 20.27 49.47 22.18
C ARG A 255 20.90 50.20 23.37
N SER A 256 22.00 49.70 23.92
CA SER A 256 22.69 50.33 25.04
C SER A 256 23.47 51.59 24.63
N GLU A 257 24.01 51.62 23.41
CA GLU A 257 24.69 52.79 22.84
C GLU A 257 23.71 53.92 22.52
N ASN A 258 22.53 53.60 21.96
CA ASN A 258 21.49 54.60 21.67
C ASN A 258 20.80 55.20 22.92
N LEU A 259 21.04 54.65 24.12
CA LEU A 259 20.51 55.13 25.39
C LEU A 259 21.49 56.00 26.18
N ARG A 260 22.68 56.28 25.63
CA ARG A 260 23.67 57.25 26.14
C ARG A 260 23.67 58.52 25.32
#